data_AF-A0A1Q7M289-F1
#
_entry.id   AF-A0A1Q7M289-F1
#
_cell.length_a   1.000
_cell.length_b   1.000
_cell.length_c   1.000
_cell.angle_alpha   90.00
_cell.angle_beta   90.00
_cell.angle_gamma   90.00
#
_symmetry.space_group_name_H-M   'P 1'
#
loop_
_entity.id
_entity.type
_entity.pdbx_description
1 polymer ?
#
loop_
_entity_poly.entity_id
_entity_poly.type
_entity_poly.pdbx_seq_one_letter_code
_entity_poly.pdbx_strand_id
1 'polypeptide(L)'
;MGGTPATGASNAKTNVILAYLLWWVTGIIFLFVGKDDPDVKWNAAQSVVVLGGLWLISTILYIIFLPLGAIVWIVGLVYWIIFLVGAFNYKGGRIAAPGIGQFTDQLTDQLANAVK
;
A
#
# COMPACT_ATOMS: atom_id res chain seq x y z
N MET A 1 2.99 13.86 -37.30
CA MET A 1 3.82 13.49 -36.14
C MET A 1 2.89 13.24 -34.97
N GLY A 2 2.45 11.99 -34.79
CA GLY A 2 1.58 11.61 -33.67
C GLY A 2 2.44 11.24 -32.48
N GLY A 3 2.53 12.13 -31.49
CA GLY A 3 3.19 11.81 -30.23
C GLY A 3 2.40 10.72 -29.52
N THR A 4 3.04 9.57 -29.32
CA THR A 4 2.51 8.48 -28.49
C THR A 4 2.11 9.03 -27.12
N PRO A 5 0.92 8.72 -26.59
CA PRO A 5 0.50 9.23 -25.29
C PRO A 5 1.44 8.66 -24.21
N ALA A 6 2.33 9.50 -23.67
CA ALA A 6 3.20 9.16 -22.55
C ALA A 6 2.43 9.02 -21.21
N THR A 7 1.10 9.06 -21.24
CA THR A 7 0.21 9.25 -20.10
C THR A 7 -0.07 7.98 -19.29
N GLY A 8 0.13 6.77 -19.81
CA GLY A 8 -0.19 5.54 -19.06
C GLY A 8 0.76 5.24 -17.90
N ALA A 9 2.07 5.20 -18.18
CA ALA A 9 3.09 4.79 -17.20
C ALA A 9 3.43 5.87 -16.16
N SER A 10 3.38 7.15 -16.53
CA SER A 10 3.59 8.26 -15.58
C SER A 10 2.48 8.35 -14.54
N ASN A 11 1.24 8.03 -14.93
CA ASN A 11 0.09 8.04 -14.04
C ASN A 11 0.16 6.88 -13.04
N ALA A 12 0.53 5.67 -13.49
CA ALA A 12 0.62 4.49 -12.61
C ALA A 12 1.64 4.69 -11.47
N LYS A 13 2.86 5.15 -11.78
CA LYS A 13 3.89 5.44 -10.76
C LYS A 13 3.37 6.46 -9.74
N THR A 14 2.84 7.59 -10.21
CA THR A 14 2.31 8.63 -9.32
C THR A 14 1.21 8.08 -8.43
N ASN A 15 0.28 7.30 -8.98
CA ASN A 15 -0.82 6.73 -8.23
C ASN A 15 -0.34 5.72 -7.17
N VAL A 16 0.66 4.89 -7.48
CA VAL A 16 1.26 3.96 -6.49
C VAL A 16 1.96 4.73 -5.37
N ILE A 17 2.70 5.80 -5.67
CA ILE A 17 3.30 6.66 -4.64
C ILE A 17 2.20 7.25 -3.74
N LEU A 18 1.15 7.81 -4.33
CA LEU A 18 0.06 8.40 -3.58
C LEU A 18 -0.68 7.36 -2.74
N ALA A 19 -0.85 6.12 -3.21
CA ALA A 19 -1.47 5.04 -2.46
C ALA A 19 -0.75 4.69 -1.13
N TYR A 20 0.55 5.00 -1.02
CA TYR A 20 1.32 4.84 0.22
C TYR A 20 1.61 6.15 0.97
N LEU A 21 1.32 7.31 0.36
CA LEU A 21 1.78 8.61 0.86
C LEU A 21 1.26 8.95 2.27
N LEU A 22 -0.05 8.83 2.50
CA LEU A 22 -0.66 9.12 3.80
C LEU A 22 -1.07 7.83 4.49
N TRP A 23 -0.10 6.91 4.59
CA TRP A 23 -0.30 5.63 5.25
C TRP A 23 -1.44 4.83 4.57
N TRP A 24 -2.23 4.05 5.32
CA TRP A 24 -3.35 3.29 4.74
C TRP A 24 -4.51 4.14 4.21
N VAL A 25 -4.61 5.41 4.61
CA VAL A 25 -5.75 6.28 4.27
C VAL A 25 -5.79 6.57 2.77
N THR A 26 -4.65 6.92 2.18
CA THR A 26 -4.59 7.10 0.72
C THR A 26 -4.68 5.77 -0.02
N GLY A 27 -4.28 4.64 0.58
CA GLY A 27 -4.57 3.31 0.06
C GLY A 27 -6.07 3.09 -0.18
N ILE A 28 -6.92 3.49 0.77
CA ILE A 28 -8.38 3.41 0.58
C ILE A 28 -8.83 4.28 -0.59
N ILE A 29 -8.33 5.50 -0.71
CA ILE A 29 -8.70 6.41 -1.82
C ILE A 29 -8.32 5.78 -3.17
N PHE A 30 -7.09 5.27 -3.29
CA PHE A 30 -6.56 4.74 -4.54
C PHE A 30 -7.12 3.36 -4.91
N LEU A 31 -7.74 2.63 -3.98
CA LEU A 31 -8.56 1.46 -4.31
C LEU A 31 -9.72 1.81 -5.25
N PHE A 32 -10.28 3.01 -5.14
CA PHE A 32 -11.39 3.46 -5.99
C PHE A 32 -10.93 4.37 -7.12
N VAL A 33 -10.02 5.31 -6.85
CA VAL A 33 -9.51 6.26 -7.86
C VAL A 33 -8.62 5.57 -8.89
N GLY A 34 -7.79 4.62 -8.45
CA GLY A 34 -6.86 3.88 -9.30
C GLY A 34 -7.41 2.54 -9.80
N LYS A 35 -8.70 2.26 -9.64
CA LYS A 35 -9.29 0.92 -9.81
C LYS A 35 -9.14 0.31 -11.20
N ASP A 36 -8.99 1.15 -12.22
CA ASP A 36 -8.88 0.73 -13.63
C ASP A 36 -7.45 0.26 -13.99
N ASP A 37 -6.47 0.50 -13.10
CA ASP A 37 -5.12 -0.03 -13.20
C ASP A 37 -4.94 -1.14 -12.14
N PRO A 38 -4.76 -2.42 -12.55
CA PRO A 38 -4.71 -3.53 -11.62
C PRO A 38 -3.50 -3.47 -10.67
N ASP A 39 -2.38 -2.89 -11.10
CA ASP A 39 -1.20 -2.76 -10.25
C ASP A 39 -1.40 -1.64 -9.23
N VAL A 40 -1.93 -0.48 -9.66
CA VAL A 40 -2.27 0.61 -8.73
C VAL A 40 -3.27 0.12 -7.70
N LYS A 41 -4.33 -0.57 -8.13
CA LYS A 41 -5.35 -1.12 -7.25
C LYS A 41 -4.77 -2.13 -6.25
N TRP A 42 -3.87 -3.02 -6.71
CA TRP A 42 -3.22 -3.98 -5.82
C TRP A 42 -2.30 -3.30 -4.80
N ASN A 43 -1.50 -2.32 -5.21
CA ASN A 43 -0.63 -1.58 -4.28
C ASN A 43 -1.45 -0.73 -3.28
N ALA A 44 -2.59 -0.19 -3.71
CA ALA A 44 -3.55 0.47 -2.84
C ALA A 44 -4.14 -0.50 -1.80
N ALA A 45 -4.51 -1.71 -2.22
CA ALA A 45 -4.93 -2.77 -1.31
C ALA A 45 -3.81 -3.15 -0.32
N GLN A 46 -2.57 -3.28 -0.77
CA GLN A 46 -1.41 -3.63 0.06
C GLN A 46 -1.15 -2.57 1.14
N SER A 47 -1.30 -1.29 0.78
CA SER A 47 -1.26 -0.16 1.74
C SER A 47 -2.29 -0.35 2.86
N VAL A 48 -3.54 -0.69 2.51
CA VAL A 48 -4.60 -0.94 3.50
C VAL A 48 -4.31 -2.16 4.35
N VAL A 49 -3.95 -3.29 3.73
CA VAL A 49 -3.73 -4.56 4.44
C VAL A 49 -2.56 -4.43 5.42
N VAL A 50 -1.42 -3.93 4.97
CA VAL A 50 -0.20 -3.92 5.80
C VAL A 50 -0.17 -2.72 6.73
N LEU A 51 -0.28 -1.50 6.19
CA LEU A 51 -0.18 -0.29 7.02
C LEU A 51 -1.42 -0.10 7.89
N GLY A 52 -2.60 -0.47 7.40
CA GLY A 52 -3.85 -0.46 8.14
C GLY A 52 -3.90 -1.54 9.20
N GLY A 53 -3.47 -2.76 8.86
CA GLY A 53 -3.33 -3.85 9.82
C GLY A 53 -2.35 -3.50 10.95
N LEU A 54 -1.15 -3.02 10.62
CA LEU A 54 -0.14 -2.63 11.62
C LEU A 54 -0.60 -1.46 12.50
N TRP A 55 -1.28 -0.47 11.91
CA TRP A 55 -1.88 0.63 12.68
C TRP A 55 -2.93 0.10 13.66
N LEU A 56 -3.86 -0.75 13.21
CA LEU A 56 -4.90 -1.32 14.06
C LEU A 56 -4.32 -2.16 15.20
N ILE A 57 -3.36 -3.04 14.90
CA ILE A 57 -2.67 -3.86 15.91
C ILE A 57 -1.94 -2.97 16.92
N SER A 58 -1.21 -1.95 16.46
CA SER A 58 -0.51 -1.00 17.34
C SER A 58 -1.49 -0.27 18.25
N THR A 59 -2.61 0.24 17.73
CA THR A 59 -3.64 0.92 18.52
C THR A 59 -4.23 0.03 19.60
N ILE A 60 -4.56 -1.23 19.28
CA ILE A 60 -5.07 -2.20 20.27
C ILE A 60 -4.01 -2.46 21.35
N LEU A 61 -2.75 -2.65 20.97
CA LEU A 61 -1.67 -2.90 21.92
C LEU A 61 -1.38 -1.68 22.80
N TYR A 62 -1.52 -0.45 22.31
CA TYR A 62 -1.39 0.74 23.16
C TYR A 62 -2.40 0.77 24.30
N ILE A 63 -3.62 0.28 24.07
CA ILE A 63 -4.68 0.25 25.08
C ILE A 63 -4.38 -0.79 26.18
N ILE A 64 -3.82 -1.94 25.79
CA ILE A 64 -3.60 -3.08 26.69
C ILE A 64 -2.21 -3.03 27.35
N PHE A 65 -1.19 -2.66 26.59
CA PHE A 65 0.21 -2.68 26.99
C PHE A 65 1.06 -1.68 26.17
N LEU A 66 1.17 -0.46 26.69
CA LEU A 66 1.75 0.70 26.02
C LEU A 66 3.13 0.46 25.34
N PRO A 67 4.11 -0.23 25.96
CA PRO A 67 5.41 -0.46 25.31
C PRO A 67 5.34 -1.32 24.03
N LEU A 68 4.43 -2.30 23.95
CA LEU A 68 4.31 -3.15 22.76
C LEU A 68 3.66 -2.39 21.61
N GLY A 69 2.70 -1.50 21.91
CA GLY A 69 2.10 -0.62 20.89
C GLY A 69 3.15 0.23 20.18
N ALA A 70 4.12 0.76 20.92
CA ALA A 70 5.22 1.56 20.37
C ALA A 70 6.14 0.73 19.47
N ILE A 71 6.48 -0.50 19.85
CA ILE A 71 7.31 -1.38 19.04
C ILE A 71 6.63 -1.70 17.70
N VAL A 72 5.34 -2.05 17.73
CA VAL A 72 4.59 -2.35 16.49
C VAL A 72 4.45 -1.11 15.62
N TRP A 73 4.28 0.07 16.21
CA TRP A 73 4.24 1.32 15.45
C TRP A 73 5.55 1.57 14.69
N ILE A 74 6.71 1.33 15.33
CA ILE A 74 8.03 1.43 14.68
C ILE A 74 8.15 0.43 13.52
N VAL A 75 7.67 -0.81 13.69
CA VAL A 75 7.63 -1.78 12.59
C VAL A 75 6.76 -1.26 11.43
N GLY A 76 5.61 -0.67 11.74
CA GLY A 76 4.78 0.04 10.76
C GLY A 76 5.55 1.13 10.02
N LEU A 77 6.32 1.94 10.75
CA LEU A 77 7.11 3.03 10.17
C LEU A 77 8.15 2.51 9.18
N VAL A 78 8.81 1.38 9.51
CA VAL A 78 9.75 0.71 8.62
C VAL A 78 9.07 0.24 7.34
N TYR A 79 7.92 -0.44 7.44
CA TYR A 79 7.17 -0.87 6.25
C TYR A 79 6.71 0.30 5.39
N TRP A 80 6.25 1.39 6.01
CA TRP A 80 5.84 2.58 5.28
C TRP A 80 6.99 3.18 4.46
N ILE A 81 8.19 3.27 5.04
CA ILE A 81 9.39 3.72 4.31
C ILE A 81 9.74 2.75 3.18
N ILE A 82 9.71 1.44 3.44
CA ILE A 82 9.96 0.41 2.42
C ILE A 82 9.00 0.58 1.23
N PHE A 83 7.70 0.77 1.49
CA PHE A 83 6.71 0.94 0.43
C PHE A 83 6.86 2.27 -0.31
N LEU A 84 7.15 3.37 0.38
CA LEU A 84 7.45 4.64 -0.28
C LEU A 84 8.66 4.53 -1.20
N VAL A 85 9.77 3.95 -0.71
CA VAL A 85 10.97 3.74 -1.53
C VAL A 85 10.69 2.81 -2.71
N GLY A 86 9.93 1.74 -2.49
CA GLY A 86 9.46 0.85 -3.56
C GLY A 86 8.63 1.58 -4.61
N ALA A 87 7.72 2.45 -4.17
CA ALA A 87 6.86 3.26 -5.04
C ALA A 87 7.65 4.32 -5.83
N PHE A 88 8.63 4.97 -5.21
CA PHE A 88 9.54 5.88 -5.92
C PHE A 88 10.31 5.17 -7.03
N ASN A 89 10.79 3.95 -6.75
CA ASN A 89 11.51 3.10 -7.71
C ASN A 89 10.59 2.27 -8.63
N TYR A 90 9.28 2.49 -8.58
CA TYR A 90 8.28 1.68 -9.27
C TYR A 90 8.48 1.67 -10.79
N LYS A 91 8.48 0.48 -11.40
CA LYS A 91 8.58 0.25 -12.85
C LYS A 91 7.41 -0.58 -13.41
N GLY A 92 6.34 -0.73 -12.64
CA GLY A 92 5.23 -1.66 -12.90
C GLY A 92 5.17 -2.80 -11.88
N GLY A 93 3.99 -3.41 -11.72
CA GLY A 93 3.77 -4.59 -10.89
C GLY A 93 3.34 -4.34 -9.44
N ARG A 94 3.59 -5.33 -8.59
CA ARG A 94 3.12 -5.40 -7.21
C ARG A 94 4.28 -5.20 -6.24
N ILE A 95 4.16 -4.28 -5.29
CA ILE A 95 5.16 -4.06 -4.23
C ILE A 95 4.79 -4.92 -3.01
N ALA A 96 5.21 -6.18 -3.00
CA ALA A 96 4.95 -7.09 -1.89
C ALA A 96 5.67 -6.67 -0.60
N ALA A 97 5.06 -6.95 0.55
CA ALA A 97 5.68 -6.72 1.85
C ALA A 97 6.85 -7.70 2.07
N PRO A 98 8.09 -7.20 2.23
CA PRO A 98 9.24 -8.08 2.46
C PRO A 98 9.05 -8.91 3.73
N GLY A 99 9.33 -10.21 3.66
CA GLY A 99 9.22 -11.14 4.80
C GLY A 99 7.80 -11.63 5.14
N ILE A 100 6.75 -10.87 4.79
CA ILE A 100 5.35 -11.23 5.10
C ILE A 100 4.43 -11.31 3.88
N GLY A 101 4.96 -11.18 2.66
CA GLY A 101 4.20 -11.29 1.40
C GLY A 101 3.33 -12.56 1.35
N GLN A 102 3.89 -13.71 1.72
CA GLN A 102 3.16 -15.00 1.75
C GLN A 102 1.85 -14.98 2.57
N PHE A 103 1.74 -14.11 3.57
CA PHE A 103 0.54 -13.98 4.41
C PHE A 103 -0.38 -12.85 3.97
N THR A 104 0.19 -11.82 3.35
CA THR A 104 -0.52 -10.57 3.03
C THR A 104 -1.01 -10.56 1.59
N ASP A 105 -0.29 -11.17 0.65
CA ASP A 105 -0.60 -11.14 -0.78
C ASP A 105 -1.99 -11.70 -1.08
N GLN A 106 -2.39 -12.79 -0.42
CA GLN A 106 -3.73 -13.37 -0.57
C GLN A 106 -4.82 -12.41 -0.10
N LEU A 107 -4.63 -11.75 1.04
CA LEU A 107 -5.60 -10.79 1.58
C LEU A 107 -5.64 -9.53 0.72
N THR A 108 -4.49 -9.08 0.22
CA THR A 108 -4.35 -7.98 -0.71
C THR A 108 -5.08 -8.27 -2.03
N ASP A 109 -4.92 -9.47 -2.59
CA ASP A 109 -5.64 -9.89 -3.79
C ASP A 109 -7.15 -9.93 -3.55
N GLN A 110 -7.60 -10.46 -2.42
CA GLN A 110 -9.02 -10.48 -2.07
C GLN A 110 -9.60 -9.06 -1.95
N LEU A 111 -8.88 -8.16 -1.27
CA LEU A 111 -9.32 -6.77 -1.10
C LEU A 111 -9.35 -6.02 -2.45
N ALA A 112 -8.32 -6.17 -3.28
CA ALA A 112 -8.27 -5.56 -4.61
C ALA A 112 -9.41 -6.05 -5.52
N ASN A 113 -9.79 -7.32 -5.40
CA ASN A 113 -10.88 -7.91 -6.19
C ASN A 113 -12.28 -7.62 -5.63
N ALA A 114 -12.39 -7.29 -4.34
CA ALA A 114 -13.66 -6.91 -3.72
C ALA A 114 -14.16 -5.54 -4.19
N VAL A 115 -13.26 -4.65 -4.61
CA VAL A 115 -13.58 -3.32 -5.14
C VAL A 115 -13.76 -3.39 -6.67
N LYS A 116 -14.99 -3.07 -7.13
CA LYS A 116 -15.43 -3.10 -8.53
C LYS A 116 -15.32 -1.72 -9.20
#